data_AF-A0A6L9QIX0-F1
#
_entry.id   AF-A0A6L9QIX0-F1
#
_cell.length_a   1.000
_cell.length_b   1.000
_cell.length_c   1.000
_cell.angle_alpha   90.00
_cell.angle_beta   90.00
_cell.angle_gamma   90.00
#
_symmetry.space_group_name_H-M   'P 1'
#
loop_
_entity.id
_entity.type
_entity.pdbx_description
1 polymer ?
#
loop_
_entity_poly.entity_id
_entity_poly.type
_entity_poly.pdbx_seq_one_letter_code
_entity_poly.pdbx_strand_id
1 'polypeptide(L)'
;MRGSDGAALAGDLPFPPPASGPPRLGEARARLTHPEVRWCGATYGVMERVPGGWMMSGMERTTPQDARDSLGWWLRARARDRGVSAAVRAAYLRGAERLDRDRPDELSVAGRLFRV
;
A
#
# COMPACT_ATOMS: atom_id res chain seq x y z
N MET A 1 -3.52 -8.28 -24.77
CA MET A 1 -3.36 -8.06 -23.32
C MET A 1 -4.73 -8.28 -22.67
N ARG A 2 -5.03 -9.50 -22.18
CA ARG A 2 -6.29 -9.79 -21.48
C ARG A 2 -6.06 -9.55 -19.99
N GLY A 3 -6.81 -8.64 -19.40
CA GLY A 3 -6.84 -8.42 -17.96
C GLY A 3 -7.44 -9.63 -17.24
N SER A 4 -7.04 -9.82 -15.99
CA SER A 4 -7.57 -10.83 -15.07
C SER A 4 -9.10 -10.69 -14.97
N ASP A 5 -9.79 -11.81 -15.17
CA ASP A 5 -11.25 -11.98 -15.27
C ASP A 5 -11.97 -11.99 -13.92
N GLY A 6 -11.36 -11.45 -12.86
CA GLY A 6 -12.01 -11.29 -11.55
C GLY A 6 -12.24 -12.60 -10.78
N ALA A 7 -11.82 -13.76 -11.30
CA ALA A 7 -11.97 -15.06 -10.64
C ALA A 7 -11.29 -15.12 -9.25
N ALA A 8 -10.21 -14.36 -9.05
CA ALA A 8 -9.48 -14.33 -7.79
C ALA A 8 -10.25 -13.73 -6.59
N LEU A 9 -11.43 -13.12 -6.81
CA LEU A 9 -12.25 -12.53 -5.75
C LEU A 9 -13.26 -13.51 -5.13
N ALA A 10 -13.42 -14.71 -5.69
CA ALA A 10 -14.46 -15.65 -5.27
C ALA A 10 -14.09 -16.52 -4.05
N GLY A 11 -12.86 -16.41 -3.51
CA GLY A 11 -12.44 -17.22 -2.36
C GLY A 11 -12.39 -18.72 -2.65
N ASP A 12 -12.31 -19.11 -3.92
CA ASP A 12 -12.32 -20.47 -4.45
C ASP A 12 -10.93 -21.12 -4.48
N LEU A 13 -9.94 -20.50 -3.83
CA LEU A 13 -8.65 -21.14 -3.62
C LEU A 13 -8.85 -22.38 -2.73
N PRO A 14 -8.43 -23.57 -3.17
CA PRO A 14 -8.58 -24.77 -2.38
C PRO A 14 -7.87 -24.59 -1.04
N PHE A 15 -8.54 -24.98 0.05
CA PHE A 15 -7.93 -25.00 1.37
C PHE A 15 -6.66 -25.85 1.27
N PRO A 16 -5.49 -25.34 1.66
CA PRO A 16 -4.28 -26.15 1.62
C PRO A 16 -4.50 -27.38 2.50
N PRO A 17 -4.10 -28.58 2.04
CA PRO A 17 -4.21 -29.77 2.87
C PRO A 17 -3.48 -29.52 4.20
N PRO A 18 -3.96 -30.07 5.33
CA PRO A 18 -3.26 -29.93 6.60
C PRO A 18 -1.82 -30.38 6.40
N ALA A 19 -0.86 -29.58 6.88
CA ALA A 19 0.55 -29.87 6.71
C ALA A 19 0.84 -31.26 7.31
N SER A 20 0.97 -32.27 6.45
CA SER A 20 1.24 -33.64 6.89
C SER A 20 2.72 -33.78 7.17
N GLY A 21 3.11 -33.44 8.39
CA GLY A 21 4.47 -33.56 8.87
C GLY A 21 4.78 -32.58 10.01
N PRO A 22 5.85 -32.84 10.79
CA PRO A 22 6.30 -31.86 11.77
C PRO A 22 6.65 -30.54 11.03
N PRO A 23 6.34 -29.36 11.61
CA PRO A 23 6.46 -28.06 10.92
C PRO A 23 7.79 -27.84 10.18
N ARG A 24 8.89 -28.37 10.74
CA ARG A 24 10.25 -28.30 10.18
C ARG A 24 10.41 -29.04 8.84
N LEU A 25 9.67 -30.12 8.62
CA LEU A 25 9.74 -30.94 7.41
C LEU A 25 8.98 -30.28 6.25
N GLY A 26 7.86 -29.62 6.56
CA GLY A 26 7.16 -28.75 5.62
C GLY A 26 7.99 -27.53 5.20
N GLU A 27 8.65 -26.89 6.16
CA GLU A 27 9.57 -25.76 5.89
C GLU A 27 10.75 -26.16 5.01
N ALA A 28 11.43 -27.28 5.32
CA ALA A 28 12.55 -27.78 4.54
C ALA A 28 12.16 -28.12 3.09
N ARG A 29 10.99 -28.74 2.90
CA ARG A 29 10.44 -29.02 1.57
C ARG A 29 10.13 -27.72 0.81
N ALA A 30 9.48 -26.76 1.46
CA ALA A 30 9.12 -25.48 0.85
C ALA A 30 10.35 -24.69 0.36
N ARG A 31 11.45 -24.67 1.14
CA ARG A 31 12.72 -24.02 0.73
C ARG A 31 13.35 -24.66 -0.50
N LEU A 32 13.13 -25.96 -0.73
CA LEU A 32 13.67 -26.68 -1.88
C LEU A 32 12.76 -26.57 -3.12
N THR A 33 11.44 -26.65 -2.94
CA THR A 33 10.47 -26.68 -4.05
C THR A 33 9.97 -25.31 -4.47
N HIS A 34 10.05 -24.31 -3.57
CA HIS A 34 9.62 -22.93 -3.80
C HIS A 34 10.74 -21.98 -3.34
N PRO A 35 11.90 -21.98 -4.03
CA PRO A 35 13.07 -21.21 -3.60
C PRO A 35 12.86 -19.69 -3.71
N GLU A 36 11.86 -19.26 -4.46
CA GLU A 36 11.49 -17.84 -4.59
C GLU A 36 10.40 -17.48 -3.58
N VAL A 37 10.70 -16.49 -2.73
CA VAL A 37 9.70 -15.87 -1.85
C VAL A 37 8.72 -15.11 -2.73
N ARG A 38 7.51 -15.66 -2.88
CA ARG A 38 6.41 -14.97 -3.55
C ARG A 38 5.65 -14.15 -2.51
N TRP A 39 5.50 -12.85 -2.77
CA TRP A 39 4.52 -12.04 -2.06
C TRP A 39 3.12 -12.57 -2.40
N CYS A 40 2.44 -13.13 -1.41
CA CYS A 40 1.09 -13.66 -1.53
C CYS A 40 0.15 -12.84 -0.62
N GLY A 41 -0.60 -11.92 -1.21
CA GLY A 41 -1.57 -11.08 -0.52
C GLY A 41 -1.98 -9.87 -1.36
N ALA A 42 -3.12 -9.24 -1.03
CA ALA A 42 -3.46 -7.95 -1.59
C ALA A 42 -2.51 -6.90 -1.01
N THR A 43 -1.79 -6.19 -1.87
CA THR A 43 -0.90 -5.09 -1.48
C THR A 43 -1.60 -3.77 -1.78
N TYR A 44 -1.58 -2.87 -0.82
CA TYR A 44 -2.08 -1.51 -0.95
C TYR A 44 -0.90 -0.54 -0.96
N GLY A 45 -1.08 0.64 -1.55
CA GLY A 45 -0.01 1.62 -1.63
C GLY A 45 -0.52 2.98 -2.02
N VAL A 46 0.37 3.96 -2.04
CA VAL A 46 0.03 5.34 -2.39
C VAL A 46 0.44 5.62 -3.82
N MET A 47 -0.50 6.10 -4.62
CA MET A 47 -0.28 6.64 -5.95
C MET A 47 -0.30 8.16 -5.91
N GLU A 48 0.60 8.79 -6.65
CA GLU A 48 0.58 10.23 -6.91
C GLU A 48 0.30 10.47 -8.40
N ARG A 49 -0.55 11.46 -8.69
CA ARG A 49 -0.79 11.92 -10.05
C ARG A 49 0.39 12.77 -10.52
N VAL A 50 1.06 12.30 -11.57
CA VAL A 50 2.16 12.97 -12.27
C VAL A 50 1.76 13.23 -13.74
N PRO A 51 2.50 14.05 -14.52
CA PRO A 51 2.15 14.32 -15.92
C PRO A 51 1.99 13.07 -16.79
N GLY A 52 2.74 11.99 -16.49
CA GLY A 52 2.68 10.71 -17.18
C GLY A 52 1.60 9.73 -16.69
N GLY A 53 0.76 10.11 -15.73
CA GLY A 53 -0.28 9.25 -15.16
C GLY A 53 -0.13 9.07 -13.66
N TRP A 54 -0.35 7.85 -13.16
CA TRP A 54 -0.19 7.53 -11.75
C TRP A 54 1.18 6.93 -11.51
N MET A 55 1.92 7.50 -10.56
CA MET A 55 3.21 7.00 -10.12
C MET A 55 3.08 6.52 -8.68
N MET A 56 3.54 5.30 -8.42
CA MET A 56 3.61 4.78 -7.06
C MET A 56 4.62 5.61 -6.27
N SER A 57 4.19 6.31 -5.21
CA SER A 57 5.09 7.12 -4.38
C SER A 57 5.77 6.31 -3.27
N GLY A 58 5.44 5.02 -3.18
CA GLY A 58 6.04 4.05 -2.25
C GLY A 58 5.02 3.47 -1.27
N MET A 59 5.46 2.36 -0.65
CA MET A 59 4.84 1.51 0.37
C MET A 59 3.94 0.37 -0.14
N GLU A 60 4.43 -0.85 0.04
CA GLU A 60 3.64 -2.07 0.08
C GLU A 60 3.01 -2.17 1.47
N ARG A 61 1.70 -1.98 1.55
CA ARG A 61 0.93 -2.02 2.80
C ARG A 61 -0.01 -3.20 2.81
N THR A 62 -0.30 -3.65 4.02
CA THR A 62 -1.18 -4.80 4.26
C THR A 62 -2.66 -4.44 4.22
N THR A 63 -2.99 -3.15 4.42
CA THR A 63 -4.37 -2.65 4.38
C THR A 63 -4.46 -1.25 3.75
N PRO A 64 -5.64 -0.82 3.24
CA PRO A 64 -5.84 0.56 2.80
C PRO A 64 -5.62 1.59 3.91
N GLN A 65 -5.97 1.26 5.16
CA GLN A 65 -5.76 2.18 6.28
C GLN A 65 -4.27 2.40 6.56
N ASP A 66 -3.47 1.33 6.53
CA ASP A 66 -2.00 1.42 6.68
C ASP A 66 -1.36 2.28 5.57
N ALA A 67 -1.91 2.24 4.34
CA ALA A 67 -1.50 3.15 3.26
C ALA A 67 -1.89 4.62 3.53
N ARG A 68 -3.08 4.88 4.10
CA ARG A 68 -3.48 6.24 4.53
C ARG A 68 -2.62 6.76 5.68
N ASP A 69 -2.38 5.94 6.69
CA ASP A 69 -1.55 6.31 7.85
C ASP A 69 -0.11 6.62 7.41
N SER A 70 0.40 5.81 6.49
CA SER A 70 1.68 6.01 5.83
C SER A 70 1.77 7.33 5.06
N LEU A 71 0.73 7.67 4.28
CA LEU A 71 0.65 8.96 3.60
C LEU A 71 0.59 10.12 4.61
N GLY A 72 -0.20 9.98 5.67
CA GLY A 72 -0.30 10.98 6.75
C GLY A 72 1.05 11.22 7.43
N TRP A 73 1.80 10.16 7.75
CA TRP A 73 3.16 10.25 8.26
C TRP A 73 4.08 11.01 7.29
N TRP A 74 4.04 10.65 6.01
CA TRP A 74 4.89 11.27 4.99
C TRP A 74 4.57 12.76 4.78
N LEU A 75 3.30 13.15 4.82
CA LEU A 75 2.87 14.56 4.75
C LEU A 75 3.42 15.35 5.94
N ARG A 76 3.35 14.79 7.16
CA ARG A 76 3.96 15.41 8.36
C ARG A 76 5.47 15.53 8.25
N ALA A 77 6.14 14.53 7.65
CA ALA A 77 7.57 14.60 7.40
C ALA A 77 7.90 15.74 6.42
N ARG A 78 7.19 15.85 5.28
CA ARG A 78 7.38 16.94 4.32
C ARG A 78 7.03 18.31 4.86
N ALA A 79 6.06 18.39 5.76
CA ALA A 79 5.76 19.64 6.45
C ALA A 79 6.95 20.15 7.28
N ARG A 80 7.90 19.31 7.69
CA ARG A 80 9.08 19.72 8.47
C ARG A 80 10.25 20.21 7.61
N ASP A 81 10.23 19.96 6.30
CA ASP A 81 11.30 20.36 5.39
C ASP A 81 11.54 21.88 5.45
N ARG A 82 12.80 22.31 5.54
CA ARG A 82 13.18 23.72 5.67
C ARG A 82 12.86 24.56 4.43
N GLY A 83 12.80 23.94 3.25
CA GLY A 83 12.49 24.61 1.98
C GLY A 83 10.99 24.78 1.69
N VAL A 84 10.12 24.27 2.55
CA VAL A 84 8.67 24.30 2.32
C VAL A 84 8.06 25.59 2.88
N SER A 85 7.35 26.32 2.02
CA SER A 85 6.64 27.55 2.39
C SER A 85 5.60 27.30 3.48
N ALA A 86 5.26 28.34 4.25
CA ALA A 86 4.24 28.23 5.31
C ALA A 86 2.89 27.74 4.78
N ALA A 87 2.49 28.17 3.57
CA ALA A 87 1.25 27.74 2.94
C ALA A 87 1.24 26.24 2.61
N VAL A 88 2.35 25.73 2.03
CA VAL A 88 2.48 24.30 1.70
C VAL A 88 2.59 23.46 2.97
N ARG A 89 3.33 23.94 3.99
CA ARG A 89 3.41 23.31 5.31
C ARG A 89 2.02 23.14 5.93
N ALA A 90 1.23 24.20 5.94
CA ALA A 90 -0.12 24.17 6.48
C ALA A 90 -1.04 23.24 5.66
N ALA A 91 -0.89 23.19 4.34
CA ALA A 91 -1.62 22.25 3.50
C ALA A 91 -1.28 20.80 3.83
N TYR A 92 0.01 20.46 3.99
CA TYR A 92 0.44 19.11 4.38
C TYR A 92 -0.10 18.69 5.75
N LEU A 93 -0.09 19.57 6.75
CA LEU A 93 -0.64 19.26 8.07
C LEU A 93 -2.16 19.03 8.01
N ARG A 94 -2.91 19.89 7.31
CA ARG A 94 -4.36 19.68 7.10
C ARG A 94 -4.66 18.39 6.35
N GLY A 95 -3.84 18.04 5.36
CA GLY A 95 -3.97 16.78 4.63
C GLY A 95 -3.78 15.56 5.55
N ALA A 96 -2.78 15.62 6.43
CA ALA A 96 -2.53 14.56 7.41
C ALA A 96 -3.69 14.44 8.43
N GLU A 97 -4.18 15.57 8.97
CA GLU A 97 -5.35 15.57 9.87
C GLU A 97 -6.61 15.00 9.22
N ARG A 98 -6.82 15.26 7.92
CA ARG A 98 -7.93 14.67 7.17
C ARG A 98 -7.81 13.15 7.06
N LEU A 99 -6.60 12.63 6.86
CA LEU A 99 -6.37 11.17 6.82
C LEU A 99 -6.55 10.49 8.18
N ASP A 100 -6.29 11.20 9.28
CA ASP A 100 -6.55 10.66 10.62
C ASP A 100 -8.06 10.58 10.93
N ARG A 101 -8.82 11.59 10.47
CA ARG A 101 -10.24 11.72 10.77
C ARG A 101 -11.12 10.89 9.84
N ASP A 102 -10.79 10.91 8.56
CA ASP A 102 -11.61 10.38 7.48
C ASP A 102 -10.87 9.24 6.77
N ARG A 103 -11.58 8.51 5.90
CA ARG A 103 -11.00 7.42 5.09
C ARG A 103 -11.13 7.70 3.58
N PRO A 104 -10.58 8.81 3.06
CA PRO A 104 -10.72 9.15 1.66
C PRO A 104 -9.89 8.20 0.79
N ASP A 105 -10.41 7.86 -0.39
CA ASP A 105 -9.64 7.14 -1.41
C ASP A 105 -8.72 8.09 -2.20
N GLU A 106 -9.09 9.37 -2.31
CA GLU A 106 -8.31 10.40 -2.99
C GLU A 106 -8.12 11.66 -2.12
N LEU A 107 -6.92 12.24 -2.19
CA LEU A 107 -6.54 13.41 -1.40
C LEU A 107 -5.71 14.40 -2.22
N SER A 108 -6.21 15.63 -2.35
CA SER A 108 -5.46 16.75 -2.93
C SER A 108 -4.77 17.57 -1.85
N VAL A 109 -3.44 17.72 -1.94
CA VAL A 109 -2.64 18.52 -1.01
C VAL A 109 -1.58 19.32 -1.75
N ALA A 110 -1.53 20.63 -1.53
CA ALA A 110 -0.52 21.53 -2.12
C ALA A 110 -0.37 21.37 -3.65
N GLY A 111 -1.48 21.20 -4.37
CA GLY A 111 -1.49 21.03 -5.84
C GLY A 111 -1.16 19.62 -6.32
N ARG A 112 -0.96 18.66 -5.41
CA ARG A 112 -0.66 17.25 -5.71
C ARG A 112 -1.88 16.40 -5.40
N LEU A 113 -2.16 15.40 -6.24
CA LEU A 113 -3.26 14.47 -6.05
C LEU A 113 -2.71 13.10 -5.70
N PHE A 114 -3.13 12.58 -4.56
CA PHE A 114 -2.79 11.26 -4.07
C PHE A 114 -4.01 10.33 -4.08
N ARG A 115 -3.76 9.04 -4.27
CA ARG A 115 -4.77 7.97 -4.17
C ARG A 115 -4.23 6.80 -3.37
N VAL A 116 -5.08 6.17 -2.58
CA VAL A 116 -4.83 4.91 -1.84
C VAL A 116 -5.68 3.80 -2.42
#